data_AF-A0A3M6DJT4-F1
#
_entry.id   AF-A0A3M6DJT4-F1
#
_cell.length_a   1.000
_cell.length_b   1.000
_cell.length_c   1.000
_cell.angle_alpha   90.00
_cell.angle_beta   90.00
_cell.angle_gamma   90.00
#
_symmetry.space_group_name_H-M   'P 1'
#
loop_
_entity.id
_entity.type
_entity.pdbx_description
1 polymer ?
#
loop_
_entity_poly.entity_id
_entity_poly.type
_entity_poly.pdbx_seq_one_letter_code
_entity_poly.pdbx_strand_id
1 'polypeptide(L)' 'MLVGLLTGIGFTMSIFIAGLAFDDEQLLAATKLSVLCASTVSAVLGLLWGIEHFKHRIITPR' A
#
# COMPACT_ATOMS: atom_id res chain seq x y z
N MET A 1 8.05 -7.44 -11.18
CA MET A 1 6.63 -7.17 -10.87
C MET A 1 6.34 -6.92 -9.38
N LEU A 2 7.05 -7.52 -8.41
CA LEU A 2 6.83 -7.22 -6.98
C LEU A 2 7.06 -5.74 -6.59
N VAL A 3 7.97 -5.03 -7.27
CA VAL A 3 8.26 -3.61 -7.02
C VAL A 3 6.99 -2.75 -7.09
N GLY A 4 6.09 -2.96 -8.06
CA GLY A 4 4.87 -2.14 -8.18
C GLY A 4 3.90 -2.25 -7.00
N LEU A 5 3.84 -3.43 -6.36
CA LEU A 5 3.00 -3.67 -5.18
C LEU A 5 3.62 -3.11 -3.89
N LEU A 6 4.96 -3.14 -3.75
CA LEU A 6 5.65 -2.51 -2.62
C LEU A 6 5.78 -0.98 -2.77
N THR A 7 5.88 -0.46 -4.00
CA THR A 7 5.90 0.99 -4.27
C THR A 7 4.58 1.67 -3.90
N GLY A 8 3.46 0.94 -3.89
CA GLY A 8 2.16 1.45 -3.44
C GLY A 8 2.07 1.74 -1.94
N ILE A 9 3.02 1.26 -1.12
CA ILE A 9 3.07 1.50 0.34
C ILE A 9 3.77 2.86 0.62
N GLY A 10 3.51 3.86 -0.22
CA GLY A 10 4.07 5.21 -0.16
C GLY A 10 3.47 6.05 0.96
N PHE A 11 3.34 5.50 2.17
CA PHE A 11 2.74 6.12 3.33
C PHE A 11 3.35 7.51 3.60
N THR A 12 4.68 7.59 3.70
CA THR A 12 5.39 8.84 4.00
C THR A 12 5.25 9.89 2.88
N MET A 13 5.37 9.49 1.60
CA MET A 13 5.24 10.43 0.48
C MET A 13 3.79 10.89 0.25
N SER A 14 2.81 10.02 0.47
CA SER A 14 1.39 10.38 0.34
C SER A 14 0.93 11.32 1.46
N ILE A 15 1.44 11.14 2.69
CA ILE A 15 1.21 12.08 3.81
C ILE A 15 1.82 13.46 3.49
N PHE A 16 2.97 13.50 2.82
CA PHE A 16 3.62 14.74 2.42
C PHE A 16 2.81 15.49 1.33
N ILE A 17 2.31 14.77 0.32
CA ILE A 17 1.41 15.35 -0.71
C ILE A 17 0.11 15.83 -0.07
N ALA A 18 -0.46 15.08 0.88
CA ALA A 18 -1.67 15.48 1.60
C ALA A 18 -1.49 16.81 2.35
N GLY A 19 -0.33 17.01 2.99
CA GLY A 19 0.00 18.26 3.68
C GLY A 19 0.31 19.44 2.74
N LEU A 20 0.64 19.20 1.47
CA LEU A 20 0.77 20.24 0.45
C LEU A 20 -0.54 20.54 -0.27
N ALA A 21 -1.45 19.57 -0.34
CA ALA A 21 -2.72 19.68 -1.06
C ALA A 21 -3.84 20.32 -0.22
N PHE A 22 -3.77 20.21 1.11
CA PHE A 22 -4.81 20.69 2.01
C PHE A 22 -4.21 21.47 3.19
N ASP A 23 -4.59 22.74 3.32
CA ASP A 23 -4.19 23.65 4.40
C ASP A 23 -5.12 23.52 5.64
N ASP A 24 -6.32 22.98 5.45
CA ASP A 24 -7.32 22.81 6.51
C ASP A 24 -7.11 21.52 7.33
N GLU A 25 -7.05 21.67 8.66
CA GLU A 25 -6.66 20.62 9.61
C GLU A 25 -7.64 19.42 9.59
N GLN A 26 -8.92 19.63 9.29
CA GLN A 26 -9.91 18.55 9.17
C GLN A 26 -9.69 17.69 7.92
N LEU A 27 -9.39 18.32 6.78
CA LEU A 27 -9.10 17.63 5.53
C LEU A 27 -7.80 16.83 5.63
N LEU A 28 -6.81 17.34 6.36
CA LEU A 28 -5.53 16.68 6.60
C LEU A 28 -5.73 15.40 7.43
N ALA A 29 -6.56 15.45 8.47
CA ALA A 29 -6.91 14.27 9.29
C ALA A 29 -7.62 13.19 8.48
N ALA A 30 -8.61 13.57 7.65
CA ALA A 30 -9.33 12.63 6.78
C ALA A 30 -8.41 11.99 5.73
N THR A 31 -7.48 12.77 5.18
CA THR A 31 -6.54 12.28 4.16
C THR A 31 -5.52 11.30 4.77
N LYS A 32 -5.02 11.57 5.98
CA LYS A 32 -4.14 10.65 6.72
C LYS A 32 -4.77 9.27 6.92
N LEU A 33 -6.04 9.24 7.33
CA LEU A 33 -6.80 8.00 7.52
C LEU A 33 -7.00 7.26 6.18
N SER A 34 -7.31 7.99 5.12
CA SER A 34 -7.47 7.43 3.78
C SER A 34 -6.17 6.78 3.26
N VAL A 35 -5.03 7.43 3.44
CA VAL A 35 -3.70 6.93 3.04
C VAL A 35 -3.31 5.68 3.83
N LEU A 36 -3.61 5.63 5.13
CA LEU A 36 -3.43 4.43 5.96
C LEU A 36 -4.25 3.26 5.42
N CYS A 37 -5.56 3.47 5.24
CA CYS A 37 -6.45 2.43 4.71
C CYS A 37 -6.02 1.94 3.33
N ALA A 38 -5.69 2.84 2.40
CA ALA A 38 -5.24 2.49 1.06
C ALA A 38 -3.93 1.70 1.07
N SER A 39 -2.98 2.08 1.94
CA SER A 39 -1.72 1.35 2.12
C SER A 39 -1.95 -0.05 2.69
N THR A 40 -2.84 -0.20 3.69
CA THR A 40 -3.19 -1.51 4.26
C THR A 40 -3.85 -2.41 3.22
N VAL A 41 -4.79 -1.90 2.43
CA VAL A 41 -5.45 -2.68 1.36
C VAL A 41 -4.43 -3.10 0.31
N SER A 42 -3.55 -2.19 -0.12
CA SER A 42 -2.49 -2.52 -1.09
C SER A 42 -1.50 -3.57 -0.54
N ALA A 43 -1.14 -3.49 0.74
CA ALA A 43 -0.28 -4.47 1.39
C ALA A 43 -0.95 -5.85 1.49
N VAL A 44 -2.24 -5.90 1.86
CA VAL A 44 -3.01 -7.16 1.95
C VAL A 44 -3.17 -7.80 0.58
N LEU A 45 -3.53 -7.03 -0.46
CA LEU A 45 -3.65 -7.53 -1.83
C LEU A 45 -2.30 -8.00 -2.38
N GLY A 46 -1.23 -7.26 -2.12
CA GLY A 46 0.12 -7.65 -2.51
C GLY A 46 0.61 -8.92 -1.81
N LEU A 47 0.31 -9.07 -0.52
CA LEU A 47 0.61 -10.30 0.24
C LEU A 47 -0.23 -11.48 -0.24
N LEU A 48 -1.54 -11.31 -0.45
CA LEU A 48 -2.41 -12.38 -0.96
C LEU A 48 -1.94 -12.88 -2.33
N TRP A 49 -1.65 -11.97 -3.26
CA TRP A 49 -1.11 -12.34 -4.58
C TRP A 49 0.27 -12.99 -4.45
N GLY A 50 1.14 -12.43 -3.61
CA GLY A 50 2.47 -12.95 -3.34
C GLY A 50 2.42 -14.38 -2.79
N ILE A 51 1.55 -14.64 -1.82
CA ILE A 51 1.35 -15.96 -1.20
C ILE A 51 0.81 -16.97 -2.22
N GLU A 52 -0.17 -16.61 -3.04
CA GLU A 52 -0.68 -17.49 -4.11
C GLU A 52 0.44 -17.87 -5.10
N HIS A 53 1.27 -16.90 -5.51
CA HIS A 53 2.42 -17.16 -6.38
C HIS A 53 3.55 -17.96 -5.70
N PHE A 54 3.79 -17.73 -4.41
CA PHE A 54 4.82 -18.43 -3.64
C PHE A 54 4.41 -19.89 -3.36
N LYS A 55 3.13 -20.11 -3.06
CA LYS A 55 2.54 -21.44 -2.85
C LYS A 55 2.66 -22.31 -4.11
N HIS A 56 2.51 -21.74 -5.30
CA HIS A 56 2.72 -22.44 -6.56
C HIS A 56 4.21 -22.80 -6.82
N ARG A 57 5.17 -22.10 -6.20
CA ARG A 57 6.61 -22.38 -6.36
C ARG A 57 7.14 -23.45 -5.39
N ILE A 58 6.45 -23.71 -4.27
CA ILE A 58 6.92 -24.69 -3.27
C ILE A 58 6.45 -26.12 -3.58
N ILE A 59 5.32 -26.30 -4.26
CA ILE A 59 4.71 -27.63 -4.53
C ILE A 59 5.20 -28.30 -5.83
N THR A 60 6.05 -27.63 -6.61
CA THR A 60 6.68 -28.26 -7.80
C THR A 60 8.18 -28.45 -7.55
N PRO A 61 8.60 -29.53 -6.87
CA PRO A 61 10.00 -29.96 -6.92
C PRO A 61 10.21 -30.61 -8.29
N ARG A 62 11.00 -29.96 -9.14
CA ARG A 62 11.72 -30.64 -10.21
C ARG A 62 13.20 -30.42 -10.00
#